data_AF-A0A5E4DEB6-F1
#
_entry.id   AF-A0A5E4DEB6-F1
#
_cell.length_a   1.000
_cell.length_b   1.000
_cell.length_c   1.000
_cell.angle_alpha   90.00
_cell.angle_beta   90.00
_cell.angle_gamma   90.00
#
_symmetry.space_group_name_H-M   'P 1'
#
loop_
_entity.id
_entity.type
_entity.pdbx_description
1 polymer ?
#
loop_
_entity_poly.entity_id
_entity_poly.type
_entity_poly.pdbx_seq_one_letter_code
_entity_poly.pdbx_strand_id
1 'polypeptide(L)' 'MRMMGLSSWLHWSAWFLMFFLFLLIVVSFMTLLFCIKVKKDVAVLSSSDPSLVLAFLLCFAISSISFSFMVSTFFSK' A
#
# COMPACT_ATOMS: atom_id res chain seq x y z
N MET A 1 -4.63 -23.95 -6.67
CA MET A 1 -4.01 -24.63 -5.51
C MET A 1 -4.89 -25.65 -4.79
N ARG A 2 -6.19 -25.80 -5.11
CA ARG A 2 -7.06 -26.76 -4.40
C ARG A 2 -6.65 -28.23 -4.58
N MET A 3 -5.91 -28.57 -5.64
CA MET A 3 -5.36 -29.93 -5.86
C MET A 3 -4.16 -30.28 -4.97
N MET A 4 -3.48 -29.30 -4.35
CA MET A 4 -2.35 -29.54 -3.43
C MET A 4 -2.79 -29.54 -1.96
N GLY A 5 -4.10 -29.48 -1.67
CA GLY A 5 -4.62 -29.46 -0.30
C GLY A 5 -4.46 -28.13 0.46
N LEU A 6 -3.90 -27.08 -0.18
CA LEU A 6 -3.76 -25.77 0.45
C LEU A 6 -5.12 -25.08 0.64
N SER A 7 -5.29 -24.44 1.80
CA SER A 7 -6.48 -23.64 2.09
C SER A 7 -6.56 -22.43 1.14
N SER A 8 -7.77 -22.10 0.71
CA SER A 8 -8.02 -20.95 -0.17
C SER A 8 -7.60 -19.64 0.48
N TRP A 9 -7.78 -19.52 1.81
CA TRP A 9 -7.43 -18.34 2.60
C TRP A 9 -5.93 -18.00 2.52
N LEU A 10 -5.07 -19.01 2.50
CA LEU A 10 -3.62 -18.81 2.39
C LEU A 10 -3.25 -18.08 1.10
N HIS A 11 -3.96 -18.37 0.01
CA HIS A 11 -3.73 -17.70 -1.27
C HIS A 11 -4.09 -16.22 -1.19
N TRP A 12 -5.24 -15.88 -0.61
CA TRP A 12 -5.66 -14.48 -0.41
C TRP A 12 -4.69 -13.71 0.47
N SER A 13 -4.24 -14.31 1.59
CA SER A 13 -3.26 -13.69 2.49
C SER A 13 -1.89 -13.50 1.82
N ALA A 14 -1.45 -14.47 1.00
CA ALA A 14 -0.18 -14.37 0.28
C ALA A 14 -0.20 -13.23 -0.75
N TRP A 15 -1.27 -13.13 -1.55
CA TRP A 15 -1.43 -12.01 -2.48
C TRP A 15 -1.52 -10.67 -1.76
N PHE A 16 -2.25 -10.61 -0.65
CA PHE A 16 -2.34 -9.39 0.16
C PHE A 16 -0.97 -8.94 0.66
N LEU A 17 -0.19 -9.86 1.22
CA LEU A 17 1.15 -9.57 1.72
C LEU A 17 2.09 -9.11 0.59
N MET A 18 2.05 -9.77 -0.57
CA MET A 18 2.91 -9.43 -1.71
C MET A 18 2.63 -8.01 -2.22
N PHE A 19 1.35 -7.66 -2.43
CA PHE A 19 0.98 -6.30 -2.85
C PHE A 19 1.25 -5.26 -1.77
N PHE A 20 1.04 -5.60 -0.50
CA PHE A 20 1.34 -4.70 0.61
C PHE A 20 2.83 -4.35 0.67
N LEU A 21 3.73 -5.32 0.53
CA LEU A 21 5.18 -5.08 0.50
C LEU A 21 5.59 -4.17 -0.67
N PHE A 22 5.00 -4.38 -1.85
CA PHE A 22 5.28 -3.56 -3.02
C PHE A 22 4.80 -2.11 -2.83
N LEU A 23 3.59 -1.94 -2.28
CA LEU A 23 3.03 -0.63 -1.98
C LEU A 23 3.78 0.09 -0.85
N LEU A 24 4.34 -0.65 0.11
CA LEU A 24 5.17 -0.07 1.17
C LEU A 24 6.41 0.62 0.58
N ILE A 25 7.06 0.00 -0.40
CA ILE A 25 8.19 0.60 -1.12
C ILE A 25 7.73 1.87 -1.86
N VAL A 26 6.62 1.81 -2.58
CA VAL A 26 6.07 2.97 -3.32
C VAL A 26 5.71 4.11 -2.38
N VAL A 27 5.00 3.83 -1.27
CA VAL A 27 4.59 4.82 -0.27
C VAL A 27 5.81 5.44 0.43
N SER A 28 6.84 4.66 0.71
CA SER A 28 8.09 5.19 1.27
C SER A 28 8.76 6.17 0.31
N PHE A 29 8.80 5.86 -0.99
CA PHE A 29 9.37 6.72 -2.01
C PHE A 29 8.54 7.99 -2.21
N MET A 30 7.20 7.87 -2.23
CA MET A 30 6.30 9.02 -2.30
C MET A 30 6.47 9.94 -1.10
N THR A 31 6.54 9.40 0.12
CA THR A 31 6.78 10.19 1.33
C THR A 31 8.13 10.90 1.25
N LEU A 32 9.17 10.21 0.78
CA LEU A 32 10.48 10.80 0.57
C LEU A 32 10.40 11.98 -0.41
N LEU A 33 9.71 11.83 -1.54
CA LEU A 33 9.52 12.90 -2.52
C LEU A 33 8.71 14.08 -1.96
N PHE A 34 7.68 13.83 -1.16
CA PHE A 34 6.86 14.88 -0.54
C PHE A 34 7.61 15.66 0.55
N CYS A 35 8.52 14.99 1.27
CA CYS A 35 9.22 15.58 2.41
C CYS A 35 10.65 16.06 2.09
N ILE A 36 11.28 15.61 1.00
CA ILE A 36 12.59 16.14 0.57
C ILE A 36 12.42 17.59 0.14
N LYS A 37 13.12 18.49 0.83
CA LYS A 37 13.31 19.89 0.43
C LYS A 37 14.26 19.96 -0.78
N VAL A 38 13.72 19.92 -1.99
CA VAL A 38 14.51 20.05 -3.24
C VAL A 38 15.10 21.47 -3.39
N LYS A 39 14.46 22.48 -2.80
CA LYS A 39 15.00 23.84 -2.63
C LYS A 39 14.64 24.40 -1.25
N LYS A 40 15.45 25.34 -0.75
CA LYS A 40 15.09 26.22 0.38
C LYS A 40 13.68 26.77 0.07
N ASP A 41 12.68 26.46 0.88
CA ASP A 41 11.27 26.86 0.73
C ASP A 41 10.33 26.12 -0.24
N VAL A 42 10.74 25.00 -0.86
CA VAL A 42 9.81 24.22 -1.72
C VAL A 42 9.74 22.77 -1.27
N ALA A 43 9.19 22.53 -0.08
CA ALA A 43 8.64 21.22 0.30
C ALA A 43 7.12 21.29 0.13
N VAL A 44 6.55 20.33 -0.60
CA VAL A 44 5.10 20.30 -0.89
C VAL A 44 4.30 20.21 0.42
N LEU A 45 4.82 19.52 1.44
CA LEU A 45 4.37 19.61 2.84
C LEU A 45 5.54 20.07 3.74
N SER A 46 5.79 21.38 3.80
CA SER A 46 6.92 21.96 4.56
C SER A 46 6.77 21.86 6.10
N SER A 47 5.54 21.69 6.59
CA SER A 47 5.21 21.79 8.03
C SER A 47 4.63 20.50 8.62
N SER A 48 4.60 19.39 7.87
CA SER A 48 4.00 18.14 8.34
C SER A 48 5.07 17.10 8.63
N ASP A 49 4.89 16.36 9.73
CA ASP A 49 5.81 15.30 10.10
C ASP A 49 5.78 14.17 9.05
N PRO A 50 6.94 13.79 8.47
CA PRO A 50 7.02 12.74 7.44
C PRO A 50 6.45 11.40 7.91
N SER A 51 6.54 11.11 9.22
CA SER A 51 5.98 9.89 9.81
C SER A 51 4.44 9.86 9.76
N LEU A 52 3.77 11.01 9.93
CA LEU A 52 2.31 11.10 9.86
C LEU A 52 1.82 10.90 8.42
N VAL A 53 2.51 11.50 7.46
CA VAL A 53 2.24 11.34 6.03
C VAL A 53 2.41 9.87 5.63
N LEU A 54 3.50 9.23 6.04
CA LEU A 54 3.75 7.82 5.78
C LEU A 54 2.65 6.93 6.37
N ALA A 55 2.28 7.15 7.64
CA ALA A 55 1.22 6.39 8.29
C ALA A 55 -0.13 6.55 7.58
N PHE A 56 -0.47 7.77 7.14
CA PHE A 56 -1.68 8.04 6.39
C PHE A 56 -1.70 7.31 5.04
N LEU A 57 -0.63 7.42 4.25
CA LEU A 57 -0.52 6.72 2.97
C LEU A 57 -0.50 5.20 3.13
N LEU A 58 0.08 4.65 4.21
CA LEU A 58 0.03 3.23 4.51
C LEU A 58 -1.40 2.75 4.79
N CYS A 59 -2.15 3.45 5.65
CA CYS A 59 -3.55 3.13 5.91
C CYS A 59 -4.40 3.19 4.63
N PHE A 60 -4.13 4.18 3.77
CA PHE A 60 -4.77 4.30 2.47
C PHE A 60 -4.42 3.11 1.55
N ALA A 61 -3.15 2.71 1.48
CA ALA A 61 -2.72 1.56 0.70
C ALA A 61 -3.39 0.26 1.17
N ILE A 62 -3.45 0.02 2.48
CA ILE A 62 -4.13 -1.16 3.06
C ILE A 62 -5.62 -1.18 2.66
N SER A 63 -6.29 -0.04 2.75
CA SER A 63 -7.70 0.10 2.38
C SER A 63 -7.93 -0.10 0.88
N SER A 64 -7.01 0.37 0.04
CA SER A 64 -7.09 0.20 -1.41
C SER A 64 -6.89 -1.26 -1.83
N ILE A 65 -5.95 -1.97 -1.19
CA ILE A 65 -5.75 -3.41 -1.42
C ILE A 65 -6.99 -4.21 -1.00
N SER A 66 -7.54 -3.95 0.20
CA SER A 66 -8.72 -4.68 0.69
C SER A 66 -9.94 -4.42 -0.20
N PHE A 67 -10.13 -3.19 -0.66
CA PHE A 67 -11.16 -2.83 -1.63
C PHE A 67 -10.96 -3.57 -2.96
N SER A 68 -9.73 -3.63 -3.47
CA SER A 68 -9.42 -4.33 -4.72
C SER A 68 -9.70 -5.83 -4.63
N PHE A 69 -9.36 -6.47 -3.50
CA PHE A 69 -9.73 -7.87 -3.27
C PHE A 69 -11.24 -8.06 -3.17
N MET A 70 -11.95 -7.17 -2.48
CA MET A 70 -13.42 -7.21 -2.43
C MET A 70 -14.01 -7.14 -3.84
N VAL A 71 -13.58 -6.19 -4.67
CA VAL A 71 -14.04 -6.07 -6.06
C VAL A 71 -13.71 -7.31 -6.87
N SER A 72 -12.51 -7.88 -6.70
CA SER A 72 -12.11 -9.12 -7.37
C SER A 72 -12.98 -10.32 -6.99
N THR A 73 -13.64 -10.33 -5.83
CA THR A 73 -14.58 -11.42 -5.48
C THR A 73 -15.93 -11.30 -6.19
N PHE A 74 -16.33 -10.09 -6.60
CA PHE A 74 -17.60 -9.89 -7.31
C PHE A 74 -17.55 -10.35 -8.76
N PHE A 75 -16.38 -10.32 -9.38
CA PHE A 75 -16.19 -10.72 -10.77
C PHE A 75 -15.49 -12.08 -10.82
N SER A 76 -16.19 -13.07 -11.40
CA SER A 76 -15.67 -14.44 -11.55
C SER A 76 -15.26 -14.75 -13.00
N LYS A 77 -14.99 -13.71 -13.79
CA LYS A 77 -14.80 -13.79 -15.24
C LYS A 77 -13.59 -12.97 -15.68
#